data_AF-A0A9P6S153-F1
#
_entry.id   AF-A0A9P6S153-F1
#
_cell.length_a   1.000
_cell.length_b   1.000
_cell.length_c   1.000
_cell.angle_alpha   90.00
_cell.angle_beta   90.00
_cell.angle_gamma   90.00
#
_symmetry.space_group_name_H-M   'P 1'
#
loop_
_entity.id
_entity.type
_entity.pdbx_description
1 polymer ?
#
loop_
_entity_poly.entity_id
_entity_poly.type
_entity_poly.pdbx_seq_one_letter_code
_entity_poly.pdbx_strand_id
1 'polypeptide(L)'
;GYCSASTGRVCHSADIQPVFASGAAIPTIKQTGDDARFARQVVDRFTTFAKTGNPNPQPGLVGVENQNPDVTGVNWKAYDDSNPILELNVQSSLSSNLENAECTWIETVFKYSFWTEVPGNLP
;
A
#
# COMPACT_ATOMS: atom_id res chain seq x y z
N GLY A 1 2.26 -19.55 -5.42
CA GLY A 1 2.62 -19.47 -6.85
C GLY A 1 3.79 -18.52 -7.01
N TYR A 2 4.68 -18.78 -7.96
CA TYR A 2 5.79 -17.87 -8.30
C TYR A 2 5.21 -16.57 -8.88
N CYS A 3 5.64 -15.42 -8.36
CA CYS A 3 5.30 -14.12 -8.90
C CYS A 3 6.53 -13.53 -9.60
N SER A 4 6.39 -13.22 -10.88
CA SER A 4 7.42 -12.56 -11.68
C SER A 4 6.88 -11.33 -12.37
N ALA A 5 7.79 -10.42 -12.74
CA ALA A 5 7.49 -9.21 -13.50
C ALA A 5 6.71 -9.50 -14.81
N SER A 6 6.88 -10.70 -15.40
CA SER A 6 6.18 -11.14 -16.61
C SER A 6 4.68 -11.39 -16.43
N THR A 7 4.18 -11.40 -15.19
CA THR A 7 2.74 -11.60 -14.91
C THR A 7 1.93 -10.31 -15.04
N GLY A 8 2.58 -9.15 -15.13
CA GLY A 8 1.92 -7.85 -15.08
C GLY A 8 1.29 -7.52 -13.72
N ARG A 9 1.65 -8.28 -12.67
CA ARG A 9 1.14 -8.10 -11.30
C ARG A 9 2.22 -7.51 -10.41
N VAL A 10 1.79 -6.82 -9.35
CA VAL A 10 2.68 -6.40 -8.25
C VAL A 10 2.97 -7.62 -7.38
N CYS A 11 4.25 -7.96 -7.26
CA CYS A 11 4.70 -9.10 -6.47
C CYS A 11 5.02 -8.70 -5.03
N HIS A 12 5.06 -9.70 -4.13
CA HIS A 12 5.50 -9.48 -2.76
C HIS A 12 6.87 -8.79 -2.72
N SER A 13 7.03 -7.84 -1.80
CA SER A 13 8.23 -7.01 -1.64
C SER A 13 8.52 -6.00 -2.76
N ALA A 14 7.67 -5.89 -3.79
CA ALA A 14 7.83 -4.88 -4.84
C ALA A 14 7.66 -3.44 -4.33
N ASP A 15 6.98 -3.26 -3.20
CA ASP A 15 6.77 -2.00 -2.48
C ASP A 15 8.05 -1.41 -1.88
N ILE A 16 9.09 -2.22 -1.62
CA ILE A 16 10.36 -1.75 -1.05
C ILE A 16 11.01 -0.70 -1.95
N GLN A 17 10.99 -0.90 -3.27
CA GLN A 17 11.63 0.02 -4.22
C GLN A 17 11.02 1.44 -4.18
N PRO A 18 9.69 1.64 -4.28
CA PRO A 18 9.09 2.96 -4.15
C PRO A 18 9.15 3.54 -2.73
N VAL A 19 9.02 2.72 -1.67
CA VAL A 19 9.06 3.21 -0.27
C VAL A 19 10.41 3.83 0.08
N PHE A 20 11.51 3.24 -0.38
CA PHE A 20 12.86 3.75 -0.12
C PHE A 20 13.42 4.66 -1.23
N ALA A 21 12.63 4.95 -2.26
CA ALA A 21 13.08 5.66 -3.47
C ALA A 21 14.42 5.11 -4.00
N SER A 22 14.57 3.79 -3.99
CA SER A 22 15.84 3.12 -4.32
C SER A 22 16.35 3.45 -5.72
N GLY A 23 15.46 3.80 -6.65
CA GLY A 23 15.84 4.24 -8.00
C GLY A 23 16.41 5.67 -8.08
N ALA A 24 16.32 6.43 -6.99
CA ALA A 24 17.04 7.70 -6.82
C ALA A 24 18.34 7.53 -6.03
N ALA A 25 18.46 6.47 -5.21
CA ALA A 25 19.58 6.24 -4.30
C ALA A 25 20.64 5.26 -4.84
N ILE A 26 20.28 4.32 -5.72
CA ILE A 26 21.15 3.25 -6.21
C ILE A 26 21.36 3.42 -7.72
N PRO A 27 22.60 3.68 -8.22
CA PRO A 27 22.85 4.01 -9.63
C PRO A 27 22.41 2.96 -10.66
N THR A 28 22.32 1.69 -10.25
CA THR A 28 21.91 0.56 -11.11
C THR A 28 20.40 0.37 -11.17
N ILE A 29 19.64 1.04 -10.31
CA ILE A 29 18.19 1.02 -10.28
C ILE A 29 17.72 2.38 -10.76
N LYS A 30 16.92 2.41 -11.84
CA LYS A 30 16.37 3.67 -12.35
C LYS A 30 14.87 3.69 -12.14
N GLN A 31 14.38 4.69 -11.40
CA GLN A 31 12.98 5.07 -11.39
C GLN A 31 12.86 6.35 -12.20
N THR A 32 12.17 6.29 -13.34
CA THR A 32 11.95 7.45 -14.22
C THR A 32 10.49 7.53 -14.64
N GLY A 33 10.04 8.70 -15.07
CA GLY A 33 8.65 8.89 -15.50
C GLY A 33 7.66 8.55 -14.38
N ASP A 34 6.69 7.69 -14.71
CA ASP A 34 5.64 7.29 -13.78
C ASP A 34 6.15 6.50 -12.57
N ASP A 35 7.23 5.74 -12.69
CA ASP A 35 7.82 5.03 -11.53
C ASP A 35 8.40 6.01 -10.51
N ALA A 36 9.05 7.08 -10.98
CA ALA A 36 9.59 8.13 -10.12
C ALA A 36 8.46 8.94 -9.47
N ARG A 37 7.40 9.24 -10.23
CA ARG A 37 6.20 9.91 -9.73
C ARG A 37 5.50 9.06 -8.66
N PHE A 38 5.34 7.76 -8.91
CA PHE A 38 4.78 6.82 -7.96
C PHE A 38 5.63 6.69 -6.69
N ALA A 39 6.95 6.53 -6.82
CA ALA A 39 7.84 6.48 -5.66
C ALA A 39 7.75 7.77 -4.81
N ARG A 40 7.71 8.94 -5.46
CA ARG A 40 7.58 10.23 -4.76
C ARG A 40 6.30 10.32 -3.93
N GLN A 41 5.13 9.96 -4.48
CA GLN A 41 3.89 10.00 -3.69
C GLN A 41 3.92 9.02 -2.50
N VAL A 42 4.56 7.86 -2.65
CA VAL A 42 4.70 6.89 -1.55
C VAL A 42 5.57 7.48 -0.44
N VAL A 43 6.76 7.99 -0.79
CA VAL A 43 7.67 8.64 0.18
C VAL A 43 7.00 9.83 0.87
N ASP A 44 6.30 10.69 0.12
CA ASP A 44 5.62 11.85 0.68
C ASP A 44 4.52 11.43 1.67
N ARG A 45 3.72 10.40 1.38
CA ARG A 45 2.71 9.88 2.31
C ARG A 45 3.34 9.29 3.57
N PHE A 46 4.39 8.48 3.43
CA PHE A 46 5.09 7.86 4.55
C PHE A 46 5.76 8.90 5.45
N THR A 47 6.41 9.90 4.86
CA THR A 47 7.05 10.99 5.62
C THR A 47 6.03 11.91 6.27
N THR A 48 4.90 12.20 5.61
CA THR A 48 3.80 12.95 6.22
C THR A 48 3.24 12.22 7.43
N PHE A 49 3.01 10.91 7.30
CA PHE A 49 2.58 10.07 8.42
C PHE A 49 3.61 10.07 9.55
N ALA A 50 4.90 9.92 9.24
CA ALA A 50 5.96 9.97 10.25
C ALA A 50 6.02 11.33 10.99
N LYS A 51 5.74 12.44 10.30
CA LYS A 51 5.73 13.79 10.88
C LYS A 51 4.50 14.06 11.77
N THR A 52 3.36 13.43 11.50
CA THR A 52 2.06 13.90 12.02
C THR A 52 1.10 12.83 12.55
N GLY A 53 1.37 11.57 12.28
CA GLY A 53 0.41 10.47 12.48
C GLY A 53 -0.74 10.43 11.46
N ASN A 54 -0.72 11.29 10.43
CA ASN A 54 -1.71 11.33 9.35
C ASN A 54 -1.00 11.31 7.99
N PRO A 55 -1.30 10.38 7.06
CA PRO A 55 -0.65 10.35 5.74
C PRO A 55 -1.08 11.48 4.80
N ASN A 56 -2.04 12.33 5.22
CA ASN A 56 -2.57 13.44 4.44
C ASN A 56 -1.90 14.76 4.85
N PRO A 57 -1.19 15.43 3.94
CA PRO A 57 -0.47 16.65 4.26
C PRO A 57 -1.46 17.78 4.54
N GLN A 58 -1.13 18.60 5.53
CA GLN A 58 -1.94 19.70 6.02
C GLN A 58 -1.33 21.03 5.57
N PRO A 59 -2.14 22.07 5.27
CA PRO A 59 -1.64 23.37 4.82
C PRO A 59 -0.63 24.05 5.76
N GLY A 60 -0.63 23.70 7.05
CA GLY A 60 0.30 24.23 8.05
C GLY A 60 1.66 23.50 8.15
N LEU A 61 1.86 22.41 7.42
CA LEU A 61 3.14 21.69 7.41
C LEU A 61 4.09 22.29 6.38
N VAL A 62 5.36 22.39 6.75
CA VAL A 62 6.44 22.75 5.82
C VAL A 62 7.03 21.47 5.22
N GLY A 63 6.93 21.32 3.90
CA GLY A 63 7.48 20.17 3.19
C GLY A 63 7.05 20.08 1.73
N VAL A 64 7.75 19.23 0.98
CA VAL A 64 7.51 19.01 -0.46
C VAL A 64 6.22 18.22 -0.71
N GLU A 65 5.75 17.47 0.29
CA GLU A 65 4.49 16.72 0.25
C GLU A 65 3.26 17.60 -0.01
N ASN A 66 3.26 18.86 0.48
CA ASN A 66 2.17 19.82 0.29
C ASN A 66 2.09 20.38 -1.13
N GLN A 67 3.12 20.14 -1.95
CA GLN A 67 3.19 20.57 -3.35
C GLN A 67 2.96 19.40 -4.30
N ASN A 68 2.80 18.18 -3.78
CA ASN A 68 2.59 16.99 -4.60
C ASN A 68 1.09 16.78 -4.87
N PRO A 69 0.61 16.97 -6.12
CA PRO A 69 -0.81 16.81 -6.45
C PRO A 69 -1.31 15.36 -6.29
N ASP A 70 -0.44 14.35 -6.42
CA ASP A 70 -0.81 12.94 -6.25
C ASP A 70 -1.08 12.59 -4.78
N VAL A 71 -0.58 13.43 -3.86
CA VAL A 71 -0.80 13.29 -2.43
C VAL A 71 -1.93 14.20 -1.97
N THR A 72 -1.85 15.49 -2.28
CA THR A 72 -2.83 16.51 -1.87
C THR A 72 -4.20 16.34 -2.54
N GLY A 73 -4.25 15.76 -3.75
CA GLY A 73 -5.49 15.53 -4.49
C GLY A 73 -6.32 14.34 -4.01
N VAL A 74 -5.76 13.48 -3.14
CA VAL A 74 -6.44 12.25 -2.67
C VAL A 74 -6.27 12.09 -1.16
N ASN A 75 -7.39 12.20 -0.46
CA ASN A 75 -7.46 12.00 0.98
C ASN A 75 -7.49 10.51 1.32
N TRP A 76 -6.43 10.00 1.94
CA TRP A 76 -6.39 8.66 2.51
C TRP A 76 -7.20 8.63 3.81
N LYS A 77 -8.45 8.22 3.71
CA LYS A 77 -9.36 8.09 4.85
C LYS A 77 -8.81 7.10 5.87
N ALA A 78 -8.92 7.44 7.15
CA ALA A 78 -8.61 6.52 8.24
C ALA A 78 -9.47 5.26 8.15
N TYR A 79 -8.88 4.12 8.51
CA TYR A 79 -9.59 2.85 8.51
C TYR A 79 -10.75 2.87 9.53
N ASP A 80 -11.93 2.43 9.09
CA ASP A 80 -13.16 2.35 9.87
C ASP A 80 -14.04 1.20 9.33
N ASP A 81 -15.28 1.09 9.81
CA ASP A 81 -16.22 0.03 9.43
C ASP A 81 -16.57 0.01 7.92
N SER A 82 -16.28 1.09 7.18
CA SER A 82 -16.44 1.10 5.72
C SER A 82 -15.28 0.42 4.98
N ASN A 83 -14.27 -0.09 5.71
CA ASN A 83 -13.05 -0.70 5.18
C ASN A 83 -12.42 0.12 4.04
N PRO A 84 -12.13 1.42 4.26
CA PRO A 84 -11.57 2.26 3.22
C PRO A 84 -10.12 1.85 2.94
N ILE A 85 -9.80 1.70 1.67
CA ILE A 85 -8.48 1.30 1.19
C ILE A 85 -8.02 2.34 0.18
N LEU A 86 -6.81 2.87 0.37
CA LEU A 86 -6.17 3.68 -0.66
C LEU A 86 -5.50 2.73 -1.66
N GLU A 87 -6.05 2.67 -2.86
CA GLU A 87 -5.39 2.00 -3.98
C GLU A 87 -4.27 2.89 -4.50
N LEU A 88 -3.06 2.63 -4.02
CA LEU A 88 -1.86 3.35 -4.44
C LEU A 88 -1.54 3.03 -5.89
N ASN A 89 -1.65 4.05 -6.74
CA ASN A 89 -1.28 4.00 -8.14
C ASN A 89 -0.79 5.40 -8.59
N VAL A 90 -0.27 5.54 -9.80
CA VAL A 90 0.09 6.85 -10.38
C VAL A 90 -1.07 7.83 -10.25
N GLN A 91 -2.31 7.36 -10.44
CA GLN A 91 -3.54 8.03 -10.07
C GLN A 91 -4.22 7.25 -8.94
N SER A 92 -3.90 7.59 -7.70
CA SER A 92 -4.45 6.91 -6.53
C SER A 92 -5.95 7.20 -6.36
N SER A 93 -6.68 6.24 -5.80
CA SER A 93 -8.11 6.40 -5.48
C SER A 93 -8.48 5.65 -4.21
N LEU A 94 -9.62 6.01 -3.60
CA LEU A 94 -10.18 5.26 -2.49
C LEU A 94 -11.14 4.21 -3.01
N SER A 95 -10.99 2.99 -2.53
CA SER A 95 -12.00 1.94 -2.61
C SER A 95 -12.43 1.51 -1.21
N SER A 96 -13.42 0.62 -1.17
CA SER A 96 -13.99 0.09 0.07
C SER A 96 -14.21 -1.40 -0.09
N ASN A 97 -13.93 -2.19 0.94
CA ASN A 97 -14.16 -3.64 0.95
C ASN A 97 -13.41 -4.39 -0.18
N LEU A 98 -12.20 -3.95 -0.53
CA LEU A 98 -11.33 -4.69 -1.44
C LEU A 98 -11.00 -6.08 -0.84
N GLU A 99 -11.02 -7.12 -1.66
CA GLU A 99 -10.76 -8.53 -1.26
C GLU A 99 -11.67 -9.05 -0.13
N ASN A 100 -12.87 -8.47 0.04
CA ASN A 100 -13.76 -8.84 1.14
C ASN A 100 -14.17 -10.31 1.12
N ALA A 101 -14.31 -10.93 -0.07
CA ALA A 101 -14.66 -12.35 -0.18
C ALA A 101 -13.53 -13.25 0.34
N GLU A 102 -12.29 -12.93 -0.02
CA GLU A 102 -11.07 -13.62 0.40
C GLU A 102 -10.83 -13.44 1.90
N CYS A 103 -10.95 -12.20 2.40
CA CYS A 103 -10.86 -11.91 3.84
C CYS A 103 -11.94 -12.66 4.62
N THR A 104 -13.19 -12.68 4.13
CA THR A 104 -14.27 -13.44 4.77
C THR A 104 -13.94 -14.92 4.81
N TRP A 105 -13.47 -15.51 3.71
CA TRP A 105 -13.11 -16.92 3.67
C TRP A 105 -11.98 -17.26 4.66
N ILE A 106 -10.94 -16.41 4.76
CA ILE A 106 -9.86 -16.61 5.73
C ILE A 106 -10.43 -16.59 7.16
N GLU A 107 -11.28 -15.61 7.46
CA GLU A 107 -11.84 -15.40 8.79
C GLU A 107 -12.85 -16.47 9.21
N THR A 108 -13.69 -16.97 8.28
CA THR A 108 -14.79 -17.88 8.61
C THR A 108 -14.49 -19.35 8.30
N VAL A 109 -13.54 -19.64 7.40
CA VAL A 109 -13.25 -21.01 6.94
C VAL A 109 -11.84 -21.43 7.31
N PHE A 110 -10.82 -20.63 6.94
CA PHE A 110 -9.42 -21.01 7.14
C PHE A 110 -9.03 -21.10 8.62
N LYS A 111 -9.53 -20.21 9.48
CA LYS A 111 -9.28 -20.25 10.93
C LYS A 111 -9.66 -21.58 11.57
N TYR A 112 -10.65 -22.28 11.01
CA TYR A 112 -11.10 -23.57 11.53
C TYR A 112 -10.44 -24.75 10.82
N SER A 113 -10.05 -24.61 9.54
CA SER A 113 -9.49 -25.72 8.76
C SER A 113 -8.15 -26.22 9.34
N PHE A 114 -7.28 -25.34 9.82
CA PHE A 114 -6.01 -25.78 10.41
C PHE A 114 -6.17 -26.52 11.74
N TRP A 115 -7.22 -26.24 12.51
CA TRP A 115 -7.52 -26.98 13.73
C TRP A 115 -8.16 -28.34 13.43
N THR A 116 -9.01 -28.43 12.41
CA THR A 116 -9.76 -29.66 12.09
C THR A 116 -9.03 -30.63 11.16
N GLU A 117 -8.04 -30.17 10.39
CA GLU A 117 -7.32 -31.00 9.42
C GLU A 117 -5.96 -31.53 9.91
N VAL A 118 -5.51 -31.13 11.11
CA VAL A 118 -4.32 -31.74 11.75
C VAL A 118 -4.77 -33.02 12.48
N PRO A 119 -4.28 -34.21 12.07
CA PRO A 119 -4.63 -35.45 12.75
C PRO A 119 -4.24 -35.40 14.23
N GLY A 120 -5.22 -35.54 15.13
CA GLY A 120 -5.01 -35.57 16.58
C GLY A 120 -5.40 -34.31 17.35
N ASN A 121 -5.82 -33.24 16.68
CA ASN A 121 -6.47 -32.10 17.33
C ASN A 121 -7.98 -32.37 17.43
N LEU A 122 -8.40 -32.96 18.55
CA LEU A 122 -9.81 -32.90 18.98
C LEU A 122 -10.00 -31.66 19.87
N PRO A 123 -11.20 -31.04 19.87
CA PRO A 123 -11.52 -29.93 20.76
C PRO A 123 -11.38 -30.30 22.24
#